data_AF-Q5GUD5-F1
#
_entry.id   AF-Q5GUD5-F1
#
_cell.length_a   1.000
_cell.length_b   1.000
_cell.length_c   1.000
_cell.angle_alpha   90.00
_cell.angle_beta   90.00
_cell.angle_gamma   90.00
#
_symmetry.space_group_name_H-M   'P 1'
#
loop_
_entity.id
_entity.type
_entity.pdbx_description
1 polymer ?
#
loop_
_entity_poly.entity_id
_entity_poly.type
_entity_poly.pdbx_seq_one_letter_code
_entity_poly.pdbx_strand_id
1 'polypeptide(L)'
;MLLEPVHNLIQTVQTPRMREKNYPSDVSRERFEQIRPILEQARKRTKPVTVDMYEVWCAVLYLLRTGCPWRALPSDFPKWRTVHSYFAKWSEVDDEGMSLLERALKKSGWRGPRETGAQGLQDVLDRGRAEREEQ
;
A
#
# COMPACT_ATOMS: atom_id res chain seq x y z
N MET A 1 39.11 28.15 11.61
CA MET A 1 37.97 28.89 11.02
C MET A 1 37.13 27.89 10.25
N LEU A 2 35.89 27.79 10.73
CA LEU A 2 34.69 27.04 10.32
C LEU A 2 34.75 26.14 9.07
N LEU A 3 34.44 24.86 9.28
CA LEU A 3 33.87 23.96 8.28
C LEU A 3 32.52 24.54 7.83
N GLU A 4 32.34 24.74 6.52
CA GLU A 4 31.01 24.85 5.93
C GLU A 4 30.74 23.60 5.10
N PRO A 5 29.74 22.76 5.46
CA PRO A 5 29.37 21.59 4.69
C PRO A 5 28.67 22.03 3.41
N VAL A 6 29.24 21.68 2.26
CA VAL A 6 28.61 21.88 0.95
C VAL A 6 27.26 21.18 0.97
N HIS A 7 26.21 21.97 0.80
CA HIS A 7 24.82 21.58 0.85
C HIS A 7 24.59 20.21 0.20
N ASN A 8 24.00 19.33 1.00
CA ASN A 8 23.58 18.00 0.65
C ASN A 8 22.77 18.06 -0.65
N LEU A 9 23.32 17.44 -1.69
CA LEU A 9 22.74 17.36 -3.02
C LEU A 9 21.30 16.85 -2.90
N ILE A 10 20.39 17.72 -3.28
CA ILE A 10 18.94 17.57 -3.38
C ILE A 10 18.59 16.10 -3.67
N GLN A 11 18.16 15.37 -2.63
CA GLN A 11 17.43 14.14 -2.82
C GLN A 11 16.17 14.53 -3.59
N THR A 12 16.07 14.10 -4.85
CA THR A 12 14.90 14.29 -5.69
C THR A 12 13.73 13.53 -5.07
N VAL A 13 13.09 14.14 -4.08
CA VAL A 13 11.71 13.85 -3.73
C VAL A 13 10.92 14.15 -5.00
N GLN A 14 10.54 13.11 -5.75
CA GLN A 14 9.46 13.26 -6.70
C GLN A 14 8.29 13.81 -5.89
N THR A 15 7.93 15.06 -6.14
CA THR A 15 6.75 15.71 -5.58
C THR A 15 5.58 14.72 -5.61
N PRO A 16 4.84 14.53 -4.50
CA PRO A 16 3.70 13.62 -4.50
C PRO A 16 2.76 14.11 -5.59
N ARG A 17 2.61 13.32 -6.66
CA ARG A 17 1.60 13.59 -7.67
C ARG A 17 0.27 13.32 -6.98
N MET A 18 -0.32 14.38 -6.42
CA MET A 18 -1.64 14.30 -5.82
C MET A 18 -2.60 13.81 -6.89
N ARG A 19 -3.29 12.69 -6.63
CA ARG A 19 -4.33 12.22 -7.52
C ARG A 19 -5.39 13.30 -7.64
N GLU A 20 -5.88 13.54 -8.85
CA GLU A 20 -6.96 14.50 -9.12
C GLU A 20 -8.31 14.02 -8.54
N LYS A 21 -8.42 12.73 -8.20
CA LYS A 21 -9.65 12.08 -7.74
C LYS A 21 -9.45 11.47 -6.36
N ASN A 22 -10.37 11.78 -5.45
CA ASN A 22 -10.51 11.09 -4.17
C ASN A 22 -11.58 10.00 -4.31
N TYR A 23 -11.29 8.81 -3.78
CA TYR A 23 -12.27 7.73 -3.75
C TYR A 23 -12.98 7.65 -2.40
N PRO A 24 -14.22 7.15 -2.34
CA PRO A 24 -14.92 6.89 -1.06
C PRO A 24 -14.20 5.89 -0.14
N SER A 25 -13.22 5.14 -0.67
CA SER A 25 -12.35 4.23 0.08
C SER A 25 -11.16 4.93 0.73
N ASP A 26 -10.85 6.16 0.34
CA ASP A 26 -9.63 6.85 0.77
C ASP A 26 -9.75 7.27 2.25
N VAL A 27 -8.62 7.24 2.94
CA VAL A 27 -8.49 7.73 4.33
C VAL A 27 -7.80 9.08 4.34
N SER A 28 -8.04 9.89 5.36
CA SER A 28 -7.29 11.15 5.50
C SER A 28 -5.79 10.87 5.65
N ARG A 29 -4.96 11.78 5.12
CA ARG A 29 -3.49 11.71 5.29
C ARG A 29 -3.08 11.67 6.76
N GLU A 30 -3.76 12.43 7.62
CA GLU A 30 -3.52 12.39 9.07
C GLU A 30 -3.74 11.00 9.66
N ARG A 31 -4.84 10.32 9.29
CA ARG A 31 -5.10 8.96 9.71
C ARG A 31 -4.06 7.99 9.15
N PHE A 32 -3.63 8.21 7.90
CA PHE A 32 -2.57 7.42 7.29
C PHE A 32 -1.23 7.55 8.04
N GLU A 33 -0.84 8.74 8.50
CA GLU A 33 0.40 8.91 9.25
C GLU A 33 0.43 8.07 10.55
N GLN A 34 -0.73 7.78 11.15
CA GLN A 34 -0.81 6.87 12.31
C GLN A 34 -0.65 5.38 11.93
N ILE A 35 -0.94 5.02 10.68
CA ILE A 35 -0.88 3.65 10.16
C ILE A 35 0.49 3.36 9.53
N ARG A 36 1.08 4.39 8.92
CA ARG A 36 2.34 4.34 8.19
C ARG A 36 3.45 3.58 8.94
N PRO A 37 3.72 3.80 10.25
CA PRO A 37 4.75 3.06 10.96
C PRO A 37 4.55 1.55 11.00
N ILE A 38 3.29 1.07 10.94
CA ILE A 38 2.98 -0.37 10.86
C ILE A 38 3.38 -0.91 9.49
N LEU A 39 2.99 -0.22 8.43
CA LEU A 39 3.27 -0.62 7.05
C LEU A 39 4.76 -0.58 6.69
N GLU A 40 5.53 0.31 7.33
CA GLU A 40 6.98 0.41 7.12
C GLU A 40 7.76 -0.76 7.73
N GLN A 41 7.18 -1.56 8.64
CA GLN A 41 7.86 -2.72 9.26
C GLN A 41 8.19 -3.82 8.24
N ALA A 42 7.37 -3.98 7.20
CA ALA A 42 7.64 -4.92 6.10
C ALA A 42 8.87 -4.53 5.26
N ARG A 43 9.39 -3.31 5.42
CA ARG A 43 10.34 -2.73 4.48
C ARG A 43 11.78 -2.97 4.90
N LYS A 44 12.41 -3.96 4.25
CA LYS A 44 13.89 -4.03 4.18
C LYS A 44 14.38 -2.86 3.32
N ARG A 45 15.01 -1.84 3.93
CA ARG A 45 15.48 -0.62 3.24
C ARG A 45 16.67 -0.94 2.31
N THR A 46 16.41 -1.39 1.09
CA THR A 46 17.45 -1.71 0.10
C THR A 46 17.45 -0.79 -1.12
N LYS A 47 16.36 -0.06 -1.38
CA LYS A 47 16.27 0.93 -2.48
C LYS A 47 15.49 2.18 -2.05
N PRO A 48 15.89 3.39 -2.49
CA PRO A 48 15.09 4.60 -2.32
C PRO A 48 13.71 4.43 -2.95
N VAL A 49 12.69 4.87 -2.22
CA VAL A 49 11.29 4.73 -2.62
C VAL A 49 10.94 5.81 -3.62
N THR A 50 10.43 5.41 -4.79
CA THR A 50 9.92 6.33 -5.82
C THR A 50 8.39 6.46 -5.80
N VAL A 51 7.71 5.75 -4.90
CA VAL A 51 6.25 5.62 -4.87
C VAL A 51 5.72 6.12 -3.52
N ASP A 52 4.72 7.02 -3.54
CA ASP A 52 4.07 7.47 -2.32
C ASP A 52 3.27 6.31 -1.69
N MET A 53 3.65 5.95 -0.46
CA MET A 53 3.03 4.83 0.26
C MET A 53 1.58 5.11 0.67
N TYR A 54 1.21 6.39 0.83
CA TYR A 54 -0.18 6.78 1.01
C TYR A 54 -1.03 6.34 -0.19
N GLU A 55 -0.53 6.57 -1.40
CA GLU A 55 -1.25 6.21 -2.63
C GLU A 55 -1.36 4.70 -2.81
N VAL A 56 -0.34 3.95 -2.39
CA VAL A 56 -0.40 2.48 -2.36
C VAL A 56 -1.45 2.00 -1.36
N TRP A 57 -1.49 2.60 -0.16
CA TRP A 57 -2.48 2.25 0.86
C TRP A 57 -3.91 2.54 0.38
N CYS A 58 -4.17 3.72 -0.19
CA CYS A 58 -5.47 4.05 -0.76
C CYS A 58 -5.87 3.09 -1.91
N ALA A 59 -4.92 2.69 -2.77
CA ALA A 59 -5.17 1.71 -3.81
C ALA A 59 -5.60 0.34 -3.23
N VAL A 60 -4.94 -0.11 -2.15
CA VAL A 60 -5.32 -1.34 -1.44
C VAL A 60 -6.72 -1.22 -0.85
N LEU A 61 -7.05 -0.10 -0.18
CA LEU A 61 -8.39 0.14 0.35
C LEU A 61 -9.46 0.15 -0.75
N TYR A 62 -9.16 0.74 -1.91
CA TYR A 62 -10.05 0.74 -3.06
C TYR A 62 -10.35 -0.69 -3.55
N LEU A 63 -9.30 -1.51 -3.71
CA LEU A 63 -9.45 -2.92 -4.10
C LEU A 63 -10.26 -3.71 -3.07
N LEU A 64 -9.99 -3.54 -1.78
CA LEU A 64 -10.73 -4.20 -0.71
C LEU A 64 -12.19 -3.75 -0.63
N ARG A 65 -12.50 -2.49 -1.00
CA ARG A 65 -13.89 -2.00 -1.03
C ARG A 65 -14.67 -2.53 -2.23
N THR A 66 -14.05 -2.50 -3.40
CA THR A 66 -14.72 -2.74 -4.69
C THR A 66 -14.66 -4.20 -5.11
N GLY A 67 -13.65 -4.95 -4.65
CA GLY A 67 -13.36 -6.29 -5.12
C GLY A 67 -13.04 -6.35 -6.61
N CYS A 68 -12.62 -5.26 -7.25
CA CYS A 68 -12.28 -5.28 -8.67
C CYS A 68 -10.97 -6.06 -8.94
N PRO A 69 -10.79 -6.61 -10.15
CA PRO A 69 -9.53 -7.23 -10.54
C PRO A 69 -8.36 -6.24 -10.48
N TRP A 70 -7.15 -6.72 -10.18
CA TRP A 70 -5.96 -5.88 -10.07
C TRP A 70 -5.67 -5.05 -11.31
N ARG A 71 -5.90 -5.62 -12.51
CA ARG A 71 -5.71 -4.93 -13.80
C ARG A 71 -6.75 -3.85 -14.06
N ALA A 72 -7.88 -3.88 -13.35
CA ALA A 72 -8.93 -2.87 -13.39
C ALA A 72 -8.71 -1.73 -12.38
N LEU A 73 -7.57 -1.74 -11.65
CA LEU A 73 -7.20 -0.63 -10.79
C LEU A 73 -7.11 0.68 -11.61
N PRO A 74 -7.76 1.78 -11.16
CA PRO A 74 -7.69 3.07 -11.84
C PRO A 74 -6.26 3.54 -12.11
N SER A 75 -6.04 4.16 -13.27
CA SER A 75 -4.70 4.53 -13.76
C SER A 75 -4.05 5.69 -13.01
N ASP A 76 -4.82 6.42 -12.20
CA ASP A 76 -4.35 7.46 -11.29
C ASP A 76 -3.69 6.90 -10.02
N PHE A 77 -3.94 5.64 -9.66
CA PHE A 77 -3.19 4.93 -8.62
C PHE A 77 -1.79 4.50 -9.12
N PRO A 78 -0.86 4.17 -8.19
CA PRO A 78 0.37 3.51 -8.57
C PRO A 78 0.10 2.24 -9.38
N LYS A 79 1.05 1.88 -10.27
CA LYS A 79 0.92 0.69 -11.13
C LYS A 79 0.49 -0.53 -10.32
N TRP A 80 -0.52 -1.27 -10.77
CA TRP A 80 -1.10 -2.39 -10.04
C TRP A 80 -0.05 -3.41 -9.55
N ARG A 81 1.01 -3.67 -10.32
CA ARG A 81 2.11 -4.57 -9.93
C ARG A 81 2.85 -4.09 -8.68
N THR A 82 3.04 -2.78 -8.57
CA THR A 82 3.60 -2.15 -7.38
C THR A 82 2.66 -2.34 -6.20
N VAL A 83 1.38 -2.01 -6.37
CA VAL A 83 0.36 -2.15 -5.30
C VAL A 83 0.28 -3.60 -4.83
N HIS A 84 0.23 -4.56 -5.74
CA HIS A 84 0.25 -5.99 -5.44
C HIS A 84 1.50 -6.41 -4.66
N SER A 85 2.69 -5.91 -5.02
CA SER A 85 3.93 -6.24 -4.30
C SER A 85 3.90 -5.73 -2.86
N TYR A 86 3.35 -4.54 -2.61
CA TYR A 86 3.17 -4.03 -1.24
C TYR A 86 2.11 -4.81 -0.48
N PHE A 87 0.98 -5.08 -1.12
CA PHE A 87 -0.09 -5.90 -0.55
C PHE A 87 0.43 -7.25 -0.10
N ALA A 88 1.10 -8.02 -0.99
CA ALA A 88 1.66 -9.33 -0.65
C ALA A 88 2.59 -9.26 0.57
N LYS A 89 3.48 -8.26 0.65
CA LYS A 89 4.38 -8.08 1.80
C LYS A 89 3.66 -7.72 3.09
N TRP A 90 2.59 -6.93 3.01
CA TRP A 90 1.80 -6.57 4.19
C TRP A 90 0.87 -7.70 4.63
N SER A 91 0.51 -8.59 3.72
CA SER A 91 -0.33 -9.77 3.93
C SER A 91 0.42 -10.97 4.51
N GLU A 92 1.75 -10.94 4.55
CA GLU A 92 2.54 -11.97 5.22
C GLU A 92 2.18 -12.01 6.72
N VAL A 93 1.81 -13.19 7.20
CA VAL A 93 1.43 -13.45 8.58
C VAL A 93 2.70 -13.67 9.41
N ASP A 94 2.80 -12.99 10.55
CA ASP A 94 3.91 -13.17 11.49
C ASP A 94 3.70 -14.37 12.43
N ASP A 95 4.67 -14.62 13.31
CA ASP A 95 4.61 -15.71 14.30
C ASP A 95 3.43 -15.57 15.28
N GLU A 96 2.83 -14.38 15.39
CA GLU A 96 1.68 -14.07 16.23
C GLU A 96 0.34 -14.34 15.51
N GLY A 97 0.40 -14.80 14.25
CA GLY A 97 -0.78 -15.13 13.46
C GLY A 97 -1.50 -13.92 12.89
N MET A 98 -0.88 -12.73 12.87
CA MET A 98 -1.45 -11.53 12.27
C MET A 98 -0.52 -10.93 11.20
N SER A 99 -1.12 -10.36 10.17
CA SER A 99 -0.38 -9.61 9.15
C SER A 99 -0.30 -8.12 9.48
N LEU A 100 0.69 -7.44 8.88
CA LEU A 100 0.80 -5.97 8.99
C LEU A 100 -0.41 -5.26 8.35
N LEU A 101 -0.97 -5.85 7.29
CA LEU A 101 -2.18 -5.38 6.64
C LEU A 101 -3.36 -5.40 7.60
N GLU A 102 -3.57 -6.49 8.33
CA GLU A 102 -4.65 -6.59 9.33
C GLU A 102 -4.48 -5.59 10.47
N ARG A 103 -3.25 -5.46 11.01
CA ARG A 103 -2.93 -4.46 12.03
C ARG A 103 -3.24 -3.04 11.54
N ALA A 104 -2.83 -2.72 10.32
CA ALA A 104 -3.07 -1.43 9.68
C ALA A 104 -4.57 -1.16 9.43
N LEU A 105 -5.31 -2.15 8.93
CA LEU A 105 -6.75 -2.05 8.70
C LEU A 105 -7.50 -1.81 10.02
N LYS A 106 -7.16 -2.55 11.07
CA LYS A 106 -7.72 -2.38 12.41
C LYS A 106 -7.45 -0.97 12.96
N LYS A 107 -6.21 -0.48 12.82
CA LYS A 107 -5.81 0.87 13.26
C LYS A 107 -6.51 1.98 12.47
N SER A 108 -6.74 1.78 11.17
CA SER A 108 -7.45 2.73 10.31
C SER A 108 -8.95 2.86 10.61
N GLY A 109 -9.50 1.96 11.42
CA GLY A 109 -10.93 1.86 11.66
C GLY A 109 -11.71 1.33 10.47
N TRP A 110 -11.08 0.58 9.56
CA TRP A 110 -11.72 -0.02 8.40
C TRP A 110 -12.96 -0.84 8.77
N ARG A 111 -14.04 -0.67 7.99
CA ARG A 111 -15.34 -1.33 8.18
C ARG A 111 -15.83 -2.00 6.87
N GLY A 112 -14.92 -2.42 6.00
CA GLY A 112 -15.28 -3.27 4.84
C GLY A 112 -15.56 -4.72 5.26
N PRO A 113 -15.85 -5.62 4.29
CA PRO A 113 -15.96 -7.05 4.55
C PRO A 113 -14.78 -7.52 5.41
N ARG A 114 -15.11 -8.08 6.58
CA ARG A 114 -14.13 -8.50 7.60
C ARG A 114 -13.67 -9.93 7.40
N GLU A 115 -13.84 -10.51 6.21
CA GLU A 115 -13.40 -11.87 5.94
C GLU A 115 -11.92 -11.98 6.30
N THR A 116 -11.69 -12.57 7.46
CA THR A 116 -10.52 -12.35 8.28
C THR A 116 -9.33 -13.07 7.66
N GLY A 117 -8.20 -12.37 7.58
CA GLY A 117 -6.81 -12.88 7.61
C GLY A 117 -6.27 -13.84 6.55
N ALA A 118 -7.07 -14.71 5.95
CA ALA A 118 -6.56 -15.74 5.05
C ALA A 118 -7.46 -16.01 3.85
N GLN A 119 -8.76 -16.25 4.03
CA GLN A 119 -9.62 -16.69 2.91
C GLN A 119 -9.98 -15.57 1.91
N GLY A 120 -10.51 -14.42 2.35
CA GLY A 120 -10.85 -13.32 1.44
C GLY A 120 -9.61 -12.63 0.83
N LEU A 121 -8.48 -12.71 1.52
CA LEU A 121 -7.18 -12.24 1.06
C LEU A 121 -6.66 -13.11 -0.09
N GLN A 122 -6.82 -14.44 0.06
CA GLN A 122 -6.45 -15.41 -0.95
C GLN A 122 -7.31 -15.23 -2.21
N ASP A 123 -8.62 -15.03 -2.11
CA ASP A 123 -9.48 -14.76 -3.28
C ASP A 123 -9.11 -13.47 -4.03
N VAL A 124 -8.70 -12.42 -3.30
CA VAL A 124 -8.19 -11.19 -3.93
C VAL A 124 -6.84 -11.43 -4.61
N LEU A 125 -5.93 -12.22 -4.00
CA LEU A 125 -4.67 -12.62 -4.61
C LEU A 125 -4.88 -13.54 -5.83
N ASP A 126 -5.80 -14.50 -5.73
CA ASP A 126 -6.07 -15.54 -6.72
C ASP A 126 -6.74 -14.98 -7.97
N ARG A 127 -7.64 -14.00 -7.82
CA ARG A 127 -8.16 -13.25 -8.97
C ARG A 127 -7.07 -12.52 -9.75
N GLY A 128 -5.96 -12.15 -9.12
CA GLY A 128 -4.79 -11.59 -9.80
C GLY A 128 -3.83 -12.64 -10.39
N ARG A 129 -3.78 -13.84 -9.78
CA ARG A 129 -2.98 -14.98 -10.27
C ARG A 129 -3.61 -15.64 -11.49
N ALA A 130 -4.94 -15.81 -11.51
CA ALA A 130 -5.67 -16.44 -12.60
C ALA A 130 -5.39 -15.81 -13.98
N GLU A 131 -5.16 -14.49 -14.04
CA GLU A 131 -4.88 -13.76 -15.27
C GLU A 131 -3.44 -13.97 -15.83
N ARG A 132 -2.58 -14.72 -15.12
CA ARG A 132 -1.23 -15.11 -15.56
C ARG A 132 -1.21 -16.45 -16.29
N GLU A 133 -2.24 -17.27 -16.13
CA GLU A 133 -2.31 -18.62 -16.69
C GLU A 133 -3.00 -18.65 -18.07
N GLU A 134 -3.59 -17.54 -18.51
CA GLU A 134 -4.23 -17.39 -19.84
C GLU A 134 -3.32 -16.74 -20.93
N GLN A 135 -1.99 -16.74 -20.76
CA GLN A 135 -1.04 -16.19 -21.76
C GLN A 135 0.07 -17.16 -22.12
#